data_AF-A0A7W5CJT4-F1
#
_entry.id   AF-A0A7W5CJT4-F1
#
_cell.length_a   1.000
_cell.length_b   1.000
_cell.length_c   1.000
_cell.angle_alpha   90.00
_cell.angle_beta   90.00
_cell.angle_gamma   90.00
#
_symmetry.space_group_name_H-M   'P 1'
#
loop_
_entity.id
_entity.type
_entity.pdbx_description
1 polymer ?
#
loop_
_entity_poly.entity_id
_entity_poly.type
_entity_poly.pdbx_seq_one_letter_code
_entity_poly.pdbx_strand_id
1 'polypeptide(L)'
;MEGEDAEAADAAVSVSYVPGWAVVAVTREHARIGVDAAPADAAGLDRVLPGAADARAWARAEAVLKADGRGLAVDPARVSVHESTDGWCARIIDRPDGRHSTTEWRGWDLDGPEGVVAAVAVDAPAEAHRRARNS
;
A
#
# COMPACT_ATOMS: atom_id res chain seq x y z
N MET A 1 10.59 -8.65 43.16
CA MET A 1 10.58 -9.24 41.81
C MET A 1 9.85 -8.23 40.96
N GLU A 2 10.58 -7.20 40.54
CA GLU A 2 10.07 -6.17 39.64
C GLU A 2 10.00 -6.81 38.27
N GLY A 3 8.80 -6.80 37.67
CA GLY A 3 8.63 -7.26 36.30
C GLY A 3 9.40 -6.31 35.41
N GLU A 4 10.26 -6.85 34.56
CA GLU A 4 10.78 -6.11 33.42
C GLU A 4 9.57 -5.70 32.59
N ASP A 5 9.28 -4.40 32.59
CA ASP A 5 8.43 -3.79 31.58
C ASP A 5 9.12 -4.04 30.23
N ALA A 6 8.69 -5.08 29.53
CA ALA A 6 9.08 -5.28 28.15
C ALA A 6 8.60 -4.05 27.37
N GLU A 7 9.53 -3.19 26.98
CA GLU A 7 9.24 -2.06 26.09
C GLU A 7 8.59 -2.63 24.83
N ALA A 8 7.28 -2.42 24.69
CA ALA A 8 6.56 -2.84 23.50
C ALA A 8 7.11 -2.03 22.34
N ALA A 9 7.97 -2.65 21.54
CA ALA A 9 8.51 -2.03 20.35
C ALA A 9 7.33 -1.66 19.43
N ASP A 10 7.20 -0.37 19.13
CA ASP A 10 6.14 0.12 18.25
C ASP A 10 6.33 -0.51 16.87
N ALA A 11 5.32 -1.24 16.41
CA ALA A 11 5.36 -1.99 15.16
C ALA A 11 4.02 -1.83 14.43
N ALA A 12 4.09 -1.46 13.16
CA ALA A 12 2.93 -1.39 12.29
C ALA A 12 2.67 -2.77 11.68
N VAL A 13 1.40 -3.19 11.63
CA VAL A 13 0.97 -4.46 11.06
C VAL A 13 -0.20 -4.25 10.11
N SER A 14 -0.20 -5.01 9.01
CA SER A 14 -1.32 -5.10 8.09
C SER A 14 -1.57 -6.56 7.72
N VAL A 15 -2.84 -6.91 7.51
CA VAL A 15 -3.26 -8.26 7.14
C VAL A 15 -4.22 -8.21 5.95
N SER A 16 -4.08 -9.16 5.04
CA SER A 16 -5.07 -9.46 4.01
C SER A 16 -5.40 -10.95 3.97
N TYR A 17 -6.60 -11.26 3.49
CA TYR A 17 -7.12 -12.61 3.40
C TYR A 17 -7.56 -12.90 1.98
N VAL A 18 -7.16 -14.05 1.48
CA VAL A 18 -7.55 -14.61 0.18
C VAL A 18 -7.86 -16.10 0.41
N PRO A 19 -8.71 -16.78 -0.39
CA PRO A 19 -9.04 -18.17 -0.13
C PRO A 19 -7.80 -19.05 0.14
N GLY A 20 -7.76 -19.67 1.33
CA GLY A 20 -6.66 -20.53 1.77
C GLY A 20 -5.48 -19.84 2.45
N TRP A 21 -5.41 -18.50 2.47
CA TRP A 21 -4.24 -17.78 2.98
C TRP A 21 -4.60 -16.52 3.80
N ALA A 22 -3.78 -16.29 4.83
CA ALA A 22 -3.64 -14.98 5.46
C ALA A 22 -2.24 -14.45 5.11
N VAL A 23 -2.17 -13.24 4.59
CA VAL A 23 -0.93 -12.54 4.25
C VAL A 23 -0.73 -11.43 5.28
N VAL A 24 0.38 -11.45 6.00
CA VAL A 24 0.68 -10.51 7.08
C VAL A 24 1.97 -9.77 6.74
N ALA A 25 1.93 -8.44 6.83
CA ALA A 25 3.11 -7.58 6.74
C ALA A 25 3.33 -6.86 8.06
N VAL A 26 4.57 -6.84 8.54
CA VAL A 26 4.97 -6.21 9.80
C VAL A 26 6.21 -5.37 9.56
N THR A 27 6.27 -4.20 10.17
CA THR A 27 7.45 -3.34 10.12
C THR A 27 7.63 -2.56 11.42
N ARG A 28 8.89 -2.27 11.75
CA ARG A 28 9.29 -1.33 12.81
C ARG A 28 9.88 -0.03 12.23
N GLU A 29 10.13 0.01 10.92
CA GLU A 29 10.83 1.10 10.24
C GLU A 29 9.86 2.15 9.68
N HIS A 30 8.62 1.74 9.45
CA HIS A 30 7.58 2.59 8.87
C HIS A 30 6.42 2.74 9.84
N ALA A 31 5.89 3.96 9.93
CA ALA A 31 4.73 4.24 10.78
C ALA A 31 3.45 3.64 10.20
N ARG A 32 3.40 3.47 8.87
CA ARG A 32 2.22 2.96 8.16
C ARG A 32 2.61 1.88 7.18
N ILE A 33 1.88 0.77 7.22
CA ILE A 33 2.02 -0.36 6.30
C ILE A 33 0.64 -0.86 5.88
N GLY A 34 0.53 -1.27 4.64
CA GLY A 34 -0.66 -1.92 4.10
C GLY A 34 -0.27 -3.08 3.21
N VAL A 35 -0.92 -4.23 3.39
CA VAL A 35 -0.78 -5.38 2.49
C VAL A 35 -2.13 -5.75 1.92
N ASP A 36 -2.15 -6.06 0.62
CA ASP A 36 -3.30 -6.69 0.01
C ASP A 36 -2.92 -7.92 -0.81
N ALA A 37 -3.85 -8.87 -0.83
CA ALA A 37 -3.73 -10.13 -1.55
C ALA A 37 -5.08 -10.45 -2.18
N ALA A 38 -5.08 -10.77 -3.46
CA ALA A 38 -6.28 -11.04 -4.24
C ALA A 38 -6.10 -12.29 -5.11
N PRO A 39 -7.19 -12.99 -5.47
CA PRO A 39 -7.14 -14.01 -6.51
C PRO A 39 -6.62 -13.39 -7.82
N ALA A 40 -5.71 -14.08 -8.50
CA ALA A 40 -5.13 -13.61 -9.76
C ALA A 40 -6.19 -13.45 -10.87
N ASP A 41 -7.28 -14.20 -10.78
CA ASP A 41 -8.44 -14.19 -11.69
C ASP A 41 -9.60 -13.30 -11.19
N ALA A 42 -9.35 -12.41 -10.23
CA ALA A 42 -10.36 -11.49 -9.71
C ALA A 42 -11.04 -10.71 -10.85
N ALA A 43 -12.37 -10.81 -10.92
CA ALA A 43 -13.18 -10.22 -11.98
C ALA A 43 -13.95 -8.97 -11.50
N GLY A 44 -14.32 -8.09 -12.44
CA GLY A 44 -15.14 -6.91 -12.17
C GLY A 44 -14.39 -5.70 -11.62
N LEU A 45 -13.04 -5.72 -11.69
CA LEU A 45 -12.17 -4.64 -11.21
C LEU A 45 -12.30 -3.35 -12.04
N ASP A 46 -12.77 -3.47 -13.28
CA ASP A 46 -13.11 -2.36 -14.17
C ASP A 46 -14.20 -1.43 -13.61
N ARG A 47 -14.97 -1.89 -12.62
CA ARG A 47 -16.02 -1.11 -11.95
C ARG A 47 -15.48 -0.17 -10.87
N VAL A 48 -14.29 -0.43 -10.35
CA VAL A 48 -13.72 0.25 -9.17
C VAL A 48 -12.36 0.89 -9.48
N LEU A 49 -11.67 0.43 -10.51
CA LEU A 49 -10.45 1.03 -11.02
C LEU A 49 -10.64 1.44 -12.48
N PRO A 50 -10.08 2.59 -12.89
CA PRO A 50 -10.16 3.04 -14.27
C PRO A 50 -9.30 2.15 -15.19
N GLY A 51 -9.82 1.89 -16.40
CA GLY A 51 -9.11 1.15 -17.44
C GLY A 51 -9.21 -0.38 -17.32
N ALA A 52 -8.35 -1.09 -18.05
CA ALA A 52 -8.24 -2.55 -17.97
C ALA A 52 -7.43 -2.98 -16.73
N ALA A 53 -7.90 -2.56 -15.54
CA ALA A 53 -7.22 -2.84 -14.28
C ALA A 53 -7.27 -4.35 -13.98
N ASP A 54 -6.10 -4.94 -13.75
CA ASP A 54 -5.95 -6.33 -13.38
C ASP A 54 -5.85 -6.50 -11.85
N ALA A 55 -5.82 -7.75 -11.39
CA ALA A 55 -5.73 -8.07 -9.97
C ALA A 55 -4.47 -7.48 -9.30
N ARG A 56 -3.38 -7.27 -10.06
CA ARG A 56 -2.16 -6.64 -9.57
C ARG A 56 -2.37 -5.14 -9.33
N ALA A 57 -2.98 -4.43 -10.28
CA ALA A 57 -3.34 -3.02 -10.10
C ALA A 57 -4.28 -2.83 -8.90
N TRP A 58 -5.23 -3.76 -8.71
CA TRP A 58 -6.08 -3.80 -7.53
C TRP A 58 -5.31 -3.97 -6.22
N ALA A 59 -4.47 -5.01 -6.11
CA ALA A 59 -3.71 -5.28 -4.90
C ALA A 59 -2.81 -4.09 -4.51
N ARG A 60 -2.19 -3.42 -5.49
CA ARG A 60 -1.38 -2.21 -5.24
C ARG A 60 -2.21 -1.05 -4.69
N ALA A 61 -3.39 -0.79 -5.27
CA ALA A 61 -4.26 0.29 -4.80
C ALA A 61 -4.80 0.01 -3.39
N GLU A 62 -5.27 -1.21 -3.13
CA GLU A 62 -5.75 -1.62 -1.81
C GLU A 62 -4.64 -1.61 -0.75
N ALA A 63 -3.41 -2.02 -1.10
CA ALA A 63 -2.26 -1.92 -0.21
C ALA A 63 -2.02 -0.46 0.23
N VAL A 64 -2.12 0.49 -0.71
CA VAL A 64 -2.01 1.93 -0.39
C VAL A 64 -3.15 2.41 0.50
N LEU A 65 -4.40 2.04 0.19
CA LEU A 65 -5.56 2.44 0.99
C LEU A 65 -5.53 1.87 2.41
N LYS A 66 -5.05 0.64 2.57
CA LYS A 66 -4.82 0.01 3.88
C LYS A 66 -3.72 0.71 4.66
N ALA A 67 -2.62 1.08 4.01
CA ALA A 67 -1.54 1.83 4.65
C ALA A 67 -1.99 3.24 5.05
N ASP A 68 -2.83 3.89 4.24
CA ASP A 68 -3.41 5.19 4.53
C ASP A 68 -4.41 5.16 5.69
N GLY A 69 -5.15 4.07 5.85
CA GLY A 69 -6.02 3.82 7.00
C GLY A 69 -7.41 4.44 6.90
N ARG A 70 -7.70 5.26 5.86
CA ARG A 70 -9.07 5.76 5.61
C ARG A 70 -9.99 4.73 4.95
N GLY A 71 -9.43 3.64 4.40
CA GLY A 71 -10.19 2.55 3.78
C GLY A 71 -11.15 3.06 2.69
N LEU A 72 -12.39 2.57 2.71
CA LEU A 72 -13.44 2.90 1.73
C LEU A 72 -13.89 4.38 1.74
N ALA A 73 -13.40 5.21 2.67
CA ALA A 73 -13.62 6.65 2.61
C ALA A 73 -12.85 7.31 1.44
N VAL A 74 -11.91 6.60 0.83
CA VAL A 74 -11.21 6.99 -0.39
C VAL A 74 -11.58 6.03 -1.51
N ASP A 75 -12.03 6.58 -2.63
CA ASP A 75 -12.28 5.82 -3.85
C ASP A 75 -10.96 5.22 -4.39
N PRO A 76 -10.87 3.89 -4.62
CA PRO A 76 -9.68 3.24 -5.20
C PRO A 76 -9.19 3.88 -6.50
N ALA A 77 -10.09 4.44 -7.32
CA ALA A 77 -9.73 5.14 -8.54
C ALA A 77 -8.88 6.42 -8.31
N ARG A 78 -8.78 6.89 -7.06
CA ARG A 78 -7.96 8.05 -6.68
C ARG A 78 -6.52 7.68 -6.32
N VAL A 79 -6.17 6.39 -6.33
CA VAL A 79 -4.78 5.95 -6.11
C VAL A 79 -4.06 5.98 -7.46
N SER A 80 -3.09 6.89 -7.60
CA SER A 80 -2.21 6.93 -8.78
C SER A 80 -0.94 6.14 -8.48
N VAL A 81 -0.71 5.07 -9.23
CA VAL A 81 0.47 4.19 -9.09
C VAL A 81 1.39 4.36 -10.29
N HIS A 82 2.70 4.44 -10.05
CA HIS A 82 3.74 4.54 -11.07
C HIS A 82 4.88 3.57 -10.78
N GLU A 83 5.37 2.89 -11.81
CA GLU A 83 6.55 2.03 -11.70
C GLU A 83 7.79 2.86 -11.29
N SER A 84 8.68 2.22 -10.53
CA SER A 84 9.96 2.75 -10.07
C SER A 84 11.05 1.70 -10.29
N THR A 85 12.33 2.07 -10.13
CA THR A 85 13.45 1.13 -10.27
C THR A 85 13.39 0.00 -9.24
N ASP A 86 12.91 0.29 -8.04
CA ASP A 86 12.91 -0.63 -6.91
C ASP A 86 11.48 -0.97 -6.46
N GLY A 87 10.55 -1.14 -7.40
CA GLY A 87 9.13 -1.42 -7.11
C GLY A 87 8.22 -0.38 -7.75
N TRP A 88 7.32 0.19 -6.97
CA TRP A 88 6.40 1.23 -7.45
C TRP A 88 6.18 2.31 -6.38
N CYS A 89 5.76 3.49 -6.84
CA CYS A 89 5.36 4.60 -5.98
C CYS A 89 3.88 4.91 -6.19
N ALA A 90 3.21 5.41 -5.15
CA ALA A 90 1.81 5.79 -5.26
C ALA A 90 1.48 7.07 -4.49
N ARG A 91 0.39 7.73 -4.90
CA ARG A 91 -0.20 8.88 -4.21
C ARG A 91 -1.73 8.79 -4.23
N ILE A 92 -2.36 9.29 -3.18
CA ILE A 92 -3.82 9.45 -3.11
C ILE A 92 -4.18 10.87 -3.57
N ILE A 93 -5.08 10.97 -4.54
CA ILE A 93 -5.58 12.25 -5.04
C ILE A 93 -6.76 12.69 -4.19
N ASP A 94 -6.50 13.50 -3.16
CA ASP A 94 -7.52 13.94 -2.19
C ASP A 94 -8.54 14.93 -2.80
N ARG A 95 -8.14 15.71 -3.81
CA ARG A 95 -9.00 16.68 -4.49
C ARG A 95 -8.91 16.59 -6.02
N PRO A 96 -10.03 16.76 -6.74
CA PRO A 96 -10.04 16.76 -8.21
C PRO A 96 -9.27 17.93 -8.85
N ASP A 97 -8.99 18.99 -8.08
CA ASP A 97 -8.21 20.15 -8.52
C ASP A 97 -6.69 19.86 -8.65
N GLY A 98 -6.29 18.60 -8.46
CA GLY A 98 -4.92 18.13 -8.65
C GLY A 98 -3.99 18.46 -7.48
N ARG A 99 -4.48 19.01 -6.37
CA ARG A 99 -3.66 19.11 -5.16
C ARG A 99 -3.58 17.72 -4.51
N HIS A 100 -2.52 17.00 -4.88
CA HIS A 100 -2.23 15.65 -4.39
C HIS A 100 -2.04 15.62 -2.88
N SER A 101 -2.34 14.48 -2.24
CA SER A 101 -1.89 14.22 -0.88
C SER A 101 -0.38 14.44 -0.79
N THR A 102 0.08 14.97 0.34
CA THR A 102 1.51 15.14 0.63
C THR A 102 2.20 13.83 0.97
N THR A 103 1.44 12.77 1.26
CA THR A 103 1.99 11.44 1.54
C THR A 103 2.25 10.72 0.22
N GLU A 104 3.52 10.38 0.01
CA GLU A 104 3.95 9.44 -1.02
C GLU A 104 4.09 8.06 -0.40
N TRP A 105 3.71 7.04 -1.16
CA TRP A 105 3.80 5.65 -0.77
C TRP A 105 4.84 4.96 -1.63
N ARG A 106 5.63 4.07 -1.02
CA ARG A 106 6.46 3.09 -1.74
C ARG A 106 5.82 1.73 -1.61
N GLY A 107 5.93 0.92 -2.64
CA GLY A 107 5.42 -0.43 -2.56
C GLY A 107 6.11 -1.41 -3.51
N TRP A 108 5.82 -2.67 -3.24
CA TRP A 108 6.39 -3.82 -3.92
C TRP A 108 5.29 -4.83 -4.17
N ASP A 109 5.35 -5.47 -5.34
CA ASP A 109 4.61 -6.70 -5.55
C ASP A 109 5.33 -7.84 -4.83
N LEU A 110 4.55 -8.74 -4.26
CA LEU A 110 5.06 -9.87 -3.50
C LEU A 110 4.87 -11.15 -4.31
N ASP A 111 5.87 -12.01 -4.28
CA ASP A 111 5.70 -13.39 -4.74
C ASP A 111 4.71 -14.09 -3.81
N GLY A 112 3.65 -14.63 -4.41
CA GLY A 112 2.57 -15.32 -3.71
C GLY A 112 2.47 -16.79 -4.10
N PRO A 113 1.66 -17.57 -3.36
CA PRO A 113 1.25 -18.89 -3.81
C PRO A 113 0.54 -18.80 -5.16
N GLU A 114 0.54 -19.91 -5.92
CA GLU A 114 -0.11 -19.98 -7.23
C GLU A 114 -1.57 -19.50 -7.17
N GLY A 115 -1.95 -18.63 -8.10
CA GLY A 115 -3.30 -18.04 -8.15
C GLY A 115 -3.53 -16.86 -7.21
N VAL A 116 -2.51 -16.39 -6.47
CA VAL A 116 -2.59 -15.20 -5.61
C VAL A 116 -1.64 -14.12 -6.12
N VAL A 117 -2.14 -12.90 -6.24
CA VAL A 117 -1.32 -11.70 -6.40
C VAL A 117 -1.35 -10.91 -5.11
N ALA A 118 -0.20 -10.39 -4.69
CA ALA A 118 -0.12 -9.60 -3.47
C ALA A 118 0.80 -8.39 -3.64
N ALA A 119 0.53 -7.35 -2.88
CA ALA A 119 1.31 -6.13 -2.88
C ALA A 119 1.37 -5.54 -1.47
N VAL A 120 2.47 -4.86 -1.15
CA VAL A 120 2.67 -4.15 0.11
C VAL A 120 3.02 -2.69 -0.16
N ALA A 121 2.48 -1.79 0.66
CA ALA A 121 2.75 -0.36 0.64
C ALA A 121 3.22 0.12 2.01
N VAL A 122 4.18 1.04 2.04
CA VAL A 122 4.64 1.74 3.23
C VAL A 122 4.72 3.24 2.97
N ASP A 123 4.61 4.05 4.02
CA ASP A 123 4.83 5.48 3.86
C ASP A 123 6.28 5.77 3.48
N ALA A 124 6.46 6.61 2.45
CA ALA A 124 7.78 7.07 2.08
C ALA A 124 8.26 8.07 3.16
N PRO A 125 9.48 7.92 3.69
CA PRO A 125 10.03 8.93 4.60
C PRO A 125 10.06 10.29 3.89
N ALA A 126 9.83 11.38 4.64
CA ALA A 126 9.71 12.74 4.11
C ALA A 126 10.99 13.32 3.45
N GLU A 127 12.03 12.51 3.23
CA GLU A 127 13.34 12.92 2.72
C GLU A 127 13.51 12.62 1.22
N ALA A 128 12.79 13.36 0.37
CA ALA A 128 13.15 13.48 -1.05
C ALA A 128 12.90 14.87 -1.65
N HIS A 129 12.28 15.80 -0.91
CA HIS A 129 11.97 17.13 -1.43
C HIS A 129 13.07 18.18 -1.20
N ARG A 130 14.14 17.88 -0.46
CA ARG A 130 15.19 18.88 -0.13
C ARG A 130 16.44 18.85 -1.03
N ARG A 131 16.68 17.77 -1.79
CA ARG A 131 17.87 17.68 -2.68
C ARG A 131 17.63 18.10 -4.14
N ALA A 132 16.40 18.09 -4.64
CA ALA A 132 16.10 18.45 -6.03
C ALA A 132 15.84 19.97 -6.26
N ARG A 133 15.80 20.79 -5.20
CA ARG A 133 15.64 22.26 -5.31
C ARG A 133 16.94 23.05 -5.14
N ASN A 134 18.05 22.37 -4.84
CA ASN A 134 19.36 22.97 -4.63
C ASN A 134 20.42 22.44 -5.63
N SER A 135 20.00 22.02 -6.83
CA SER A 135 20.89 21.62 -7.92
C SER A 135 20.50 22.34 -9.19
#